data_AF-X0QPH3-F1
#
_entry.id   AF-X0QPH3-F1
#
_cell.length_a   1.000
_cell.length_b   1.000
_cell.length_c   1.000
_cell.angle_alpha   90.00
_cell.angle_beta   90.00
_cell.angle_gamma   90.00
#
_symmetry.space_group_name_H-M   'P 1'
#
loop_
_entity.id
_entity.type
_entity.pdbx_description
1 polymer ?
#
loop_
_entity_poly.entity_id
_entity_poly.type
_entity_poly.pdbx_seq_one_letter_code
_entity_poly.pdbx_strand_id
1 'polypeptide(L)'
;MMPHANRSSGRLSTSLASLLTDLSAVVGATNVLTKSSQQQSYTQGAIASITDAVAAVVIPDSLVALWRVINLCAAVDVIIIAQAANTGLTGGSTPYGEYDRAVVVISMQRLGGVHLLNDAAELVALPAASLQQLECKLAPLGREPHSVLGSSCVGASVIGGICNSSGGMLVQRGPAYTEMSLFAKRNAMGEFELINHLGIDLGAAPEEMLGNLQAGTFNKNPDSANSKSCTNHHYQHKVRDCEADTPARFNNDPNGLYEASGSAGKVIVFAVRVATFAKPTQEQTFYISTNDADTLTTLRQQWLKSELNLPILAEYMHQDYNDITMRYGRDTCLSMRKLPASKIGALYRLQAKIGYYLDKWRLPQTLPDRMLQIASTFMPPSLPNSLAEQACSYRYHLIIKVADGNNTDDDNRNGNNSGSHGHIAAAQAFLQSHMQQHQGVVHLCTAAESQALLVFRSAATAAMFRYHNLNHTRFGELLSTDIALPRNAVDWNEVLPINLQKQVSKTFYLGHFFCHVMHQDYLLHPEVDAKKFKNELLAFYDRRRIEYPAEHNVVMSIPQNLHYILFIKN
;
A
#
# COMPACT_ATOMS: atom_id res chain seq x y z
N MET A 1 -35.88 15.88 -40.01
CA MET A 1 -36.53 14.93 -39.08
C MET A 1 -35.46 13.94 -38.61
N MET A 2 -34.80 14.24 -37.50
CA MET A 2 -33.78 13.40 -36.85
C MET A 2 -34.30 13.08 -35.44
N PRO A 3 -35.01 11.96 -35.20
CA PRO A 3 -35.67 11.70 -33.91
C PRO A 3 -34.84 10.90 -32.89
N HIS A 4 -33.60 10.51 -33.18
CA HIS A 4 -32.92 9.46 -32.40
C HIS A 4 -31.91 9.91 -31.34
N ALA A 5 -31.39 11.14 -31.36
CA ALA A 5 -30.40 11.58 -30.36
C ALA A 5 -31.00 12.07 -29.03
N ASN A 6 -32.23 12.61 -29.03
CA ASN A 6 -32.87 13.16 -27.83
C ASN A 6 -33.66 12.14 -27.00
N ARG A 7 -33.97 10.95 -27.56
CA ARG A 7 -34.70 9.90 -26.84
C ARG A 7 -33.77 9.03 -25.99
N SER A 8 -32.52 8.81 -26.39
CA SER A 8 -31.55 8.02 -25.61
C SER A 8 -31.05 8.80 -24.38
N SER A 9 -30.72 10.09 -24.53
CA SER A 9 -30.31 10.97 -23.43
C SER A 9 -31.43 11.17 -22.40
N GLY A 10 -32.68 11.34 -22.85
CA GLY A 10 -33.85 11.41 -21.97
C GLY A 10 -34.08 10.13 -21.17
N ARG A 11 -33.97 8.94 -21.81
CA ARG A 11 -34.17 7.65 -21.15
C ARG A 11 -33.09 7.34 -20.12
N LEU A 12 -31.82 7.65 -20.43
CA LEU A 12 -30.69 7.55 -19.51
C LEU A 12 -30.85 8.50 -18.30
N SER A 13 -31.38 9.71 -18.52
CA SER A 13 -31.66 10.65 -17.41
C SER A 13 -32.77 10.15 -16.48
N THR A 14 -33.81 9.50 -17.02
CA THR A 14 -34.91 8.94 -16.24
C THR A 14 -34.49 7.67 -15.49
N SER A 15 -33.70 6.80 -16.11
CA SER A 15 -33.17 5.59 -15.45
C SER A 15 -32.20 5.93 -14.32
N LEU A 16 -31.37 6.96 -14.49
CA LEU A 16 -30.47 7.44 -13.45
C LEU A 16 -31.23 8.07 -12.27
N ALA A 17 -32.29 8.84 -12.53
CA ALA A 17 -33.13 9.40 -11.47
C ALA A 17 -33.86 8.31 -10.67
N SER A 18 -34.34 7.25 -11.34
CA SER A 18 -34.89 6.06 -10.67
C SER A 18 -33.83 5.38 -9.82
N LEU A 19 -32.63 5.15 -10.39
CA LEU A 19 -31.52 4.53 -9.67
C LEU A 19 -31.18 5.30 -8.38
N LEU A 20 -31.07 6.63 -8.42
CA LEU A 20 -30.78 7.43 -7.23
C LEU A 20 -31.87 7.32 -6.16
N THR A 21 -33.13 7.18 -6.58
CA THR A 21 -34.27 6.97 -5.67
C THR A 21 -34.18 5.59 -5.01
N ASP A 22 -33.93 4.55 -5.79
CA ASP A 22 -33.80 3.17 -5.30
C ASP A 22 -32.58 3.01 -4.38
N LEU A 23 -31.44 3.61 -4.75
CA LEU A 23 -30.26 3.67 -3.90
C LEU A 23 -30.56 4.37 -2.57
N SER A 24 -31.26 5.50 -2.61
CA SER A 24 -31.65 6.24 -1.40
C SER A 24 -32.62 5.44 -0.51
N ALA A 25 -33.47 4.59 -1.09
CA ALA A 25 -34.33 3.69 -0.34
C ALA A 25 -33.54 2.58 0.37
N VAL A 26 -32.44 2.11 -0.23
CA VAL A 26 -31.58 1.06 0.36
C VAL A 26 -30.65 1.60 1.44
N VAL A 27 -29.93 2.69 1.18
CA VAL A 27 -28.89 3.20 2.11
C VAL A 27 -29.32 4.44 2.89
N GLY A 28 -30.47 5.02 2.59
CA GLY A 28 -30.90 6.31 3.13
C GLY A 28 -30.37 7.50 2.32
N ALA A 29 -31.18 8.54 2.17
CA ALA A 29 -30.87 9.71 1.33
C ALA A 29 -29.60 10.47 1.74
N THR A 30 -29.22 10.46 3.03
CA THR A 30 -28.00 11.11 3.51
C THR A 30 -26.72 10.37 3.10
N ASN A 31 -26.84 9.12 2.64
CA ASN A 31 -25.73 8.26 2.23
C ASN A 31 -25.60 8.13 0.71
N VAL A 32 -26.35 8.93 -0.05
CA VAL A 32 -26.22 9.09 -1.51
C VAL A 32 -25.81 10.54 -1.80
N LEU A 33 -24.56 10.73 -2.20
CA LEU A 33 -23.98 12.05 -2.45
C LEU A 33 -23.95 12.34 -3.94
N THR A 34 -24.69 13.35 -4.37
CA THR A 34 -24.80 13.77 -5.78
C THR A 34 -24.19 15.15 -6.04
N LYS A 35 -23.87 15.92 -5.00
CA LYS A 35 -23.26 17.25 -5.13
C LYS A 35 -21.74 17.13 -5.17
N SER A 36 -21.10 17.80 -6.11
CA SER A 36 -19.63 17.76 -6.28
C SER A 36 -18.87 18.11 -5.00
N SER A 37 -19.35 19.07 -4.20
CA SER A 37 -18.74 19.45 -2.91
C SER A 37 -18.78 18.35 -1.85
N GLN A 38 -19.72 17.41 -1.95
CA GLN A 38 -19.82 16.26 -1.05
C GLN A 38 -19.03 15.06 -1.60
N GLN A 39 -18.96 14.91 -2.92
CA GLN A 39 -18.25 13.83 -3.60
C GLN A 39 -16.73 13.99 -3.60
N GLN A 40 -16.22 15.21 -3.41
CA GLN A 40 -14.81 15.55 -3.59
C GLN A 40 -13.85 14.62 -2.83
N SER A 41 -14.14 14.30 -1.57
CA SER A 41 -13.26 13.44 -0.75
C SER A 41 -13.19 11.98 -1.21
N TYR A 42 -14.13 11.54 -2.05
CA TYR A 42 -14.22 10.19 -2.59
C TYR A 42 -13.78 10.11 -4.05
N THR A 43 -13.81 11.23 -4.75
CA THR A 43 -13.38 11.34 -6.14
C THR A 43 -11.93 11.77 -6.24
N GLN A 44 -11.40 12.52 -5.28
CA GLN A 44 -9.99 12.94 -5.25
C GLN A 44 -9.14 11.94 -4.44
N GLY A 45 -8.04 11.46 -5.04
CA GLY A 45 -7.08 10.57 -4.42
C GLY A 45 -5.68 11.20 -4.38
N ALA A 46 -4.63 10.37 -4.28
CA ALA A 46 -3.25 10.83 -4.47
C ALA A 46 -3.02 11.42 -5.87
N ILE A 47 -3.75 10.91 -6.86
CA ILE A 47 -3.89 11.47 -8.21
C ILE A 47 -5.24 12.20 -8.25
N ALA A 48 -5.25 13.43 -8.76
CA ALA A 48 -6.49 14.18 -8.88
C ALA A 48 -7.40 13.55 -9.94
N SER A 49 -8.71 13.50 -9.63
CA SER A 49 -9.69 13.01 -10.57
C SER A 49 -10.02 14.06 -11.61
N ILE A 50 -10.04 13.62 -12.87
CA ILE A 50 -10.37 14.43 -14.05
C ILE A 50 -11.53 13.73 -14.76
N THR A 51 -12.74 13.84 -14.19
CA THR A 51 -13.95 13.33 -14.84
C THR A 51 -15.22 13.97 -14.29
N ASP A 52 -16.17 14.26 -15.17
CA ASP A 52 -17.53 14.69 -14.83
C ASP A 52 -18.54 13.53 -14.87
N ALA A 53 -18.08 12.29 -15.10
CA ALA A 53 -18.95 11.12 -15.25
C ALA A 53 -19.53 10.60 -13.93
N VAL A 54 -19.10 11.14 -12.77
CA VAL A 54 -19.53 10.67 -11.45
C VAL A 54 -20.95 11.12 -11.17
N ALA A 55 -21.90 10.19 -11.25
CA ALA A 55 -23.30 10.46 -10.95
C ALA A 55 -23.58 10.51 -9.44
N ALA A 56 -22.97 9.59 -8.67
CA ALA A 56 -23.18 9.52 -7.23
C ALA A 56 -22.01 8.86 -6.50
N VAL A 57 -21.86 9.21 -5.22
CA VAL A 57 -21.14 8.42 -4.23
C VAL A 57 -22.16 7.78 -3.30
N VAL A 58 -22.08 6.46 -3.10
CA VAL A 58 -23.00 5.69 -2.25
C VAL A 58 -22.25 5.11 -1.06
N ILE A 59 -22.79 5.25 0.14
CA ILE A 59 -22.14 4.84 1.39
C ILE A 59 -23.03 3.80 2.11
N PRO A 60 -22.97 2.51 1.72
CA PRO A 60 -23.71 1.46 2.42
C PRO A 60 -23.25 1.32 3.88
N ASP A 61 -24.18 0.96 4.75
CA ASP A 61 -23.97 0.73 6.19
C ASP A 61 -23.99 -0.76 6.59
N SER A 62 -24.32 -1.65 5.64
CA SER A 62 -24.28 -3.10 5.81
C SER A 62 -23.85 -3.81 4.52
N LEU A 63 -23.37 -5.04 4.67
CA LEU A 63 -23.01 -5.92 3.57
C LEU A 63 -24.24 -6.23 2.69
N VAL A 64 -25.41 -6.42 3.29
CA VAL A 64 -26.67 -6.60 2.55
C VAL A 64 -27.01 -5.35 1.74
N ALA A 65 -26.86 -4.15 2.30
CA ALA A 65 -27.06 -2.90 1.57
C ALA A 65 -26.05 -2.77 0.41
N LEU A 66 -24.78 -3.11 0.63
CA LEU A 66 -23.77 -3.15 -0.45
C LEU A 66 -24.20 -4.08 -1.59
N TRP A 67 -24.66 -5.29 -1.27
CA TRP A 67 -25.17 -6.25 -2.26
C TRP A 67 -26.36 -5.72 -3.06
N ARG A 68 -27.33 -5.10 -2.38
CA ARG A 68 -28.47 -4.47 -3.06
C ARG A 68 -28.03 -3.31 -3.97
N VAL A 69 -27.11 -2.46 -3.49
CA VAL A 69 -26.56 -1.33 -4.27
C VAL A 69 -25.89 -1.82 -5.56
N ILE A 70 -24.99 -2.81 -5.50
CA ILE A 70 -24.29 -3.27 -6.71
C ILE A 70 -25.25 -3.89 -7.74
N ASN A 71 -26.32 -4.56 -7.28
CA ASN A 71 -27.34 -5.12 -8.17
C ASN A 71 -28.20 -4.02 -8.82
N LEU A 72 -28.59 -2.98 -8.08
CA LEU A 72 -29.28 -1.81 -8.64
C LEU A 72 -28.41 -1.10 -9.70
N CYS A 73 -27.12 -0.94 -9.41
CA CYS A 73 -26.17 -0.38 -10.36
C CYS A 73 -26.04 -1.25 -11.63
N ALA A 74 -25.96 -2.57 -11.48
CA ALA A 74 -25.89 -3.50 -12.60
C ALA A 74 -27.14 -3.45 -13.48
N ALA A 75 -28.33 -3.33 -12.89
CA ALA A 75 -29.60 -3.27 -13.62
C ALA A 75 -29.73 -2.03 -14.54
N VAL A 76 -29.03 -0.95 -14.21
CA VAL A 76 -28.99 0.31 -15.00
C VAL A 76 -27.71 0.42 -15.84
N ASP A 77 -26.85 -0.61 -15.80
CA ASP A 77 -25.53 -0.67 -16.45
C ASP A 77 -24.67 0.58 -16.19
N VAL A 78 -24.51 0.96 -14.92
CA VAL A 78 -23.55 1.99 -14.51
C VAL A 78 -22.20 1.38 -14.13
N ILE A 79 -21.13 2.15 -14.29
CA ILE A 79 -19.78 1.75 -13.86
C ILE A 79 -19.68 1.87 -12.34
N ILE A 80 -19.12 0.85 -11.70
CA ILE A 80 -18.91 0.82 -10.25
C ILE A 80 -17.42 0.98 -9.96
N ILE A 81 -17.10 1.90 -9.05
CA ILE A 81 -15.77 2.00 -8.45
C ILE A 81 -15.89 1.69 -6.96
N ALA A 82 -15.43 0.51 -6.56
CA ALA A 82 -15.43 0.08 -5.17
C ALA A 82 -14.25 0.70 -4.43
N GLN A 83 -14.53 1.48 -3.39
CA GLN A 83 -13.52 2.22 -2.66
C GLN A 83 -13.59 1.90 -1.16
N ALA A 84 -12.46 1.46 -0.60
CA ALA A 84 -12.30 1.31 0.85
C ALA A 84 -11.72 2.60 1.45
N ALA A 85 -10.45 2.60 1.88
CA ALA A 85 -9.83 3.73 2.56
C ALA A 85 -9.39 4.89 1.65
N ASN A 86 -9.39 4.72 0.32
CA ASN A 86 -8.87 5.68 -0.67
C ASN A 86 -7.41 6.10 -0.41
N THR A 87 -6.55 5.15 -0.04
CA THR A 87 -5.12 5.39 0.24
C THR A 87 -4.20 4.92 -0.90
N GLY A 88 -4.77 4.53 -2.04
CA GLY A 88 -4.00 4.08 -3.20
C GLY A 88 -3.21 5.23 -3.82
N LEU A 89 -1.90 5.02 -4.00
CA LEU A 89 -1.00 6.05 -4.54
C LEU A 89 -1.08 6.18 -6.07
N THR A 90 -1.64 5.17 -6.72
CA THR A 90 -1.71 4.97 -8.18
C THR A 90 -3.05 5.37 -8.80
N GLY A 91 -3.93 6.07 -8.06
CA GLY A 91 -5.22 6.54 -8.60
C GLY A 91 -6.25 5.45 -8.92
N GLY A 92 -5.92 4.16 -8.78
CA GLY A 92 -6.86 3.05 -9.00
C GLY A 92 -8.04 2.99 -8.02
N SER A 93 -8.03 3.83 -6.99
CA SER A 93 -9.14 3.97 -6.01
C SER A 93 -10.16 5.03 -6.39
N THR A 94 -9.96 5.81 -7.46
CA THR A 94 -10.75 6.99 -7.81
C THR A 94 -11.11 7.04 -9.30
N PRO A 95 -12.24 7.67 -9.67
CA PRO A 95 -12.58 7.88 -11.07
C PRO A 95 -11.51 8.68 -11.81
N TYR A 96 -11.13 8.26 -13.02
CA TYR A 96 -10.10 8.90 -13.82
C TYR A 96 -10.36 8.78 -15.32
N GLY A 97 -10.37 9.92 -16.03
CA GLY A 97 -10.51 9.98 -17.48
C GLY A 97 -11.96 9.93 -17.98
N GLU A 98 -12.09 9.58 -19.26
CA GLU A 98 -13.38 9.50 -19.94
C GLU A 98 -14.04 8.14 -19.69
N TYR A 99 -15.33 8.17 -19.39
CA TYR A 99 -16.15 6.97 -19.19
C TYR A 99 -17.30 6.96 -20.20
N ASP A 100 -17.61 5.78 -20.75
CA ASP A 100 -18.73 5.59 -21.69
C ASP A 100 -20.10 5.58 -21.00
N ARG A 101 -20.12 5.44 -19.67
CA ARG A 101 -21.30 5.32 -18.82
C ARG A 101 -21.12 6.13 -17.55
N ALA A 102 -22.24 6.42 -16.88
CA ALA A 102 -22.23 7.06 -15.57
C ALA A 102 -21.45 6.21 -14.55
N VAL A 103 -20.72 6.87 -13.66
CA VAL A 103 -19.90 6.24 -12.62
C VAL A 103 -20.56 6.42 -11.26
N VAL A 104 -20.67 5.32 -10.52
CA VAL A 104 -21.06 5.29 -9.12
C VAL A 104 -19.87 4.83 -8.29
N VAL A 105 -19.40 5.71 -7.40
CA VAL A 105 -18.35 5.37 -6.43
C VAL A 105 -19.04 4.79 -5.19
N ILE A 106 -18.67 3.59 -4.78
CA ILE A 106 -19.21 2.95 -3.57
C ILE A 106 -18.15 3.01 -2.47
N SER A 107 -18.41 3.83 -1.45
CA SER A 107 -17.53 3.95 -0.29
C SER A 107 -17.90 2.91 0.77
N MET A 108 -17.01 1.93 0.95
CA MET A 108 -17.21 0.82 1.89
C MET A 108 -16.71 1.13 3.31
N GLN A 109 -16.35 2.38 3.61
CA GLN A 109 -15.67 2.80 4.85
C GLN A 109 -16.46 2.51 6.14
N ARG A 110 -17.77 2.32 6.06
CA ARG A 110 -18.61 1.96 7.21
C ARG A 110 -18.66 0.44 7.49
N LEU A 111 -18.23 -0.37 6.54
CA LEU A 111 -18.30 -1.83 6.58
C LEU A 111 -17.05 -2.40 7.30
N GLY A 112 -16.82 -1.93 8.52
CA GLY A 112 -15.69 -2.35 9.35
C GLY A 112 -16.00 -3.60 10.16
N GLY A 113 -14.96 -4.29 10.61
CA GLY A 113 -15.11 -5.45 11.49
C GLY A 113 -14.12 -6.55 11.15
N VAL A 114 -13.73 -7.30 12.19
CA VAL A 114 -12.90 -8.49 12.04
C VAL A 114 -13.41 -9.59 12.97
N HIS A 115 -13.49 -10.82 12.46
CA HIS A 115 -13.86 -12.00 13.22
C HIS A 115 -12.63 -12.90 13.35
N LEU A 116 -12.20 -13.16 14.57
CA LEU A 116 -11.08 -14.07 14.83
C LEU A 116 -11.55 -15.52 14.69
N LEU A 117 -10.70 -16.36 14.12
CA LEU A 117 -10.94 -17.80 13.93
C LEU A 117 -9.79 -18.59 14.54
N ASN A 118 -10.04 -19.85 14.91
CA ASN A 118 -9.00 -20.81 15.29
C ASN A 118 -8.00 -20.22 16.31
N ASP A 119 -8.51 -19.73 17.45
CA ASP A 119 -7.71 -19.06 18.49
C ASP A 119 -6.87 -17.89 17.98
N ALA A 120 -7.45 -17.13 17.05
CA ALA A 120 -6.85 -15.99 16.37
C ALA A 120 -5.68 -16.34 15.44
N ALA A 121 -5.44 -17.61 15.10
CA ALA A 121 -4.49 -18.02 14.07
C ALA A 121 -4.88 -17.47 12.69
N GLU A 122 -6.16 -17.23 12.49
CA GLU A 122 -6.72 -16.63 11.29
C GLU A 122 -7.81 -15.62 11.66
N LEU A 123 -8.25 -14.87 10.65
CA LEU A 123 -9.40 -13.98 10.80
C LEU A 123 -10.13 -13.80 9.49
N VAL A 124 -11.38 -13.36 9.60
CA VAL A 124 -12.17 -12.78 8.53
C VAL A 124 -12.17 -11.26 8.68
N ALA A 125 -11.74 -10.53 7.66
CA ALA A 125 -11.75 -9.08 7.60
C ALA A 125 -12.85 -8.57 6.67
N LEU A 126 -13.64 -7.60 7.17
CA LEU A 126 -14.66 -6.88 6.39
C LEU A 126 -14.06 -5.68 5.62
N PRO A 127 -14.77 -5.06 4.66
CA PRO A 127 -14.17 -4.15 3.67
C PRO A 127 -13.39 -2.96 4.25
N ALA A 128 -13.84 -2.41 5.38
CA ALA A 128 -13.19 -1.30 6.07
C ALA A 128 -12.35 -1.71 7.28
N ALA A 129 -12.07 -3.00 7.48
CA ALA A 129 -11.12 -3.46 8.49
C ALA A 129 -9.74 -2.89 8.20
N SER A 130 -9.25 -1.99 9.07
CA SER A 130 -7.93 -1.39 8.90
C SER A 130 -6.83 -2.28 9.49
N LEU A 131 -5.63 -2.21 8.91
CA LEU A 131 -4.46 -2.90 9.45
C LEU A 131 -4.17 -2.45 10.89
N GLN A 132 -4.39 -1.17 11.21
CA GLN A 132 -4.24 -0.67 12.57
C GLN A 132 -5.24 -1.29 13.56
N GLN A 133 -6.52 -1.38 13.20
CA GLN A 133 -7.52 -2.04 14.05
C GLN A 133 -7.14 -3.50 14.29
N LEU A 134 -6.58 -4.14 13.26
CA LEU A 134 -6.11 -5.50 13.34
C LEU A 134 -4.92 -5.65 14.30
N GLU A 135 -3.89 -4.82 14.15
CA GLU A 135 -2.74 -4.78 15.08
C GLU A 135 -3.19 -4.60 16.53
N CYS A 136 -4.08 -3.65 16.81
CA CYS A 136 -4.59 -3.41 18.16
C CYS A 136 -5.36 -4.62 18.73
N LYS A 137 -6.11 -5.35 17.89
CA LYS A 137 -6.89 -6.52 18.33
C LYS A 137 -6.03 -7.77 18.53
N LEU A 138 -4.96 -7.93 17.75
CA LEU A 138 -4.05 -9.07 17.82
C LEU A 138 -2.96 -8.92 18.88
N ALA A 139 -2.52 -7.69 19.18
CA ALA A 139 -1.48 -7.44 20.17
C ALA A 139 -1.71 -8.09 21.56
N PRO A 140 -2.90 -7.99 22.19
CA PRO A 140 -3.14 -8.65 23.48
C PRO A 140 -3.17 -10.18 23.40
N LEU A 141 -3.28 -10.75 22.20
CA LEU A 141 -3.29 -12.18 21.94
C LEU A 141 -1.90 -12.73 21.60
N GLY A 142 -0.87 -11.87 21.60
CA GLY A 142 0.48 -12.27 21.16
C GLY A 142 0.52 -12.63 19.67
N ARG A 143 -0.29 -11.97 18.84
CA ARG A 143 -0.37 -12.18 17.39
C ARG A 143 -0.05 -10.90 16.61
N GLU A 144 0.29 -11.06 15.33
CA GLU A 144 0.57 -9.98 14.37
C GLU A 144 -0.20 -10.17 13.06
N PRO A 145 -0.54 -9.07 12.34
CA PRO A 145 -1.23 -9.14 11.06
C PRO A 145 -0.33 -9.70 9.95
N HIS A 146 -0.89 -10.21 8.84
CA HIS A 146 -0.10 -10.65 7.69
C HIS A 146 0.68 -9.53 6.95
N SER A 147 0.39 -8.26 7.20
CA SER A 147 1.00 -7.14 6.48
C SER A 147 1.27 -5.94 7.38
N VAL A 148 2.38 -5.26 7.13
CA VAL A 148 2.74 -3.96 7.70
C VAL A 148 3.21 -3.06 6.56
N LEU A 149 2.49 -1.96 6.35
CA LEU A 149 2.71 -0.99 5.28
C LEU A 149 3.13 0.35 5.88
N GLY A 150 3.87 1.17 5.13
CA GLY A 150 4.08 2.58 5.49
C GLY A 150 2.76 3.34 5.66
N SER A 151 1.72 2.93 4.90
CA SER A 151 0.36 3.47 5.00
C SER A 151 -0.50 2.86 6.12
N SER A 152 -0.02 1.87 6.88
CA SER A 152 -0.76 1.32 8.02
C SER A 152 -1.15 2.41 9.02
N CYS A 153 -0.31 3.43 9.18
CA CYS A 153 -0.55 4.59 10.04
C CYS A 153 -1.53 5.64 9.47
N VAL A 154 -2.02 5.48 8.23
CA VAL A 154 -3.04 6.35 7.63
C VAL A 154 -4.36 5.63 7.35
N GLY A 155 -4.50 4.38 7.80
CA GLY A 155 -5.77 3.65 7.78
C GLY A 155 -5.98 2.75 6.56
N ALA A 156 -4.90 2.26 5.93
CA ALA A 156 -5.01 1.25 4.88
C ALA A 156 -5.83 0.03 5.35
N SER A 157 -6.71 -0.48 4.47
CA SER A 157 -7.57 -1.63 4.78
C SER A 157 -6.94 -2.95 4.37
N VAL A 158 -7.28 -4.02 5.08
CA VAL A 158 -6.84 -5.39 4.79
C VAL A 158 -7.23 -5.80 3.37
N ILE A 159 -8.52 -5.63 3.02
CA ILE A 159 -9.03 -5.93 1.68
C ILE A 159 -8.35 -5.06 0.61
N GLY A 160 -8.09 -3.79 0.90
CA GLY A 160 -7.34 -2.91 0.00
C GLY A 160 -5.94 -3.45 -0.29
N GLY A 161 -5.27 -4.01 0.72
CA GLY A 161 -3.97 -4.68 0.55
C GLY A 161 -4.06 -5.93 -0.33
N ILE A 162 -5.04 -6.79 -0.08
CA ILE A 162 -5.28 -8.01 -0.88
C ILE A 162 -5.60 -7.67 -2.34
N CYS A 163 -6.52 -6.73 -2.59
CA CYS A 163 -6.91 -6.34 -3.96
C CYS A 163 -5.75 -5.73 -4.75
N ASN A 164 -4.76 -5.16 -4.06
CA ASN A 164 -3.59 -4.54 -4.68
C ASN A 164 -2.31 -5.38 -4.55
N SER A 165 -2.39 -6.61 -4.02
CA SER A 165 -1.22 -7.46 -3.74
C SER A 165 -0.09 -6.69 -3.02
N SER A 166 -0.45 -5.89 -2.01
CA SER A 166 0.49 -4.99 -1.32
C SER A 166 1.62 -5.78 -0.66
N GLY A 167 2.88 -5.43 -0.93
CA GLY A 167 4.05 -6.14 -0.41
C GLY A 167 4.53 -5.69 0.96
N GLY A 168 4.62 -4.39 1.20
CA GLY A 168 5.02 -3.86 2.51
C GLY A 168 6.44 -4.24 2.93
N MET A 169 6.71 -4.06 4.23
CA MET A 169 8.05 -4.16 4.82
C MET A 169 8.44 -5.59 5.21
N LEU A 170 7.49 -6.53 5.22
CA LEU A 170 7.68 -7.84 5.83
C LEU A 170 8.29 -8.85 4.86
N VAL A 171 9.60 -9.06 4.98
CA VAL A 171 10.39 -9.94 4.08
C VAL A 171 9.94 -11.40 4.19
N GLN A 172 9.42 -11.83 5.34
CA GLN A 172 8.96 -13.20 5.56
C GLN A 172 7.58 -13.51 4.96
N ARG A 173 6.75 -12.48 4.71
CA ARG A 173 5.32 -12.66 4.41
C ARG A 173 4.97 -12.46 2.93
N GLY A 174 5.73 -11.63 2.21
CA GLY A 174 5.49 -11.36 0.80
C GLY A 174 4.24 -10.51 0.53
N PRO A 175 3.75 -10.49 -0.73
CA PRO A 175 2.52 -9.81 -1.09
C PRO A 175 1.32 -10.32 -0.29
N ALA A 176 0.44 -9.40 0.12
CA ALA A 176 -0.85 -9.75 0.71
C ALA A 176 -1.64 -10.65 -0.26
N TYR A 177 -1.97 -11.86 0.18
CA TYR A 177 -2.58 -12.90 -0.64
C TYR A 177 -3.51 -13.79 0.18
N THR A 178 -4.61 -14.22 -0.44
CA THR A 178 -5.48 -15.28 0.06
C THR A 178 -6.31 -15.89 -1.09
N GLU A 179 -6.58 -17.18 -0.98
CA GLU A 179 -7.53 -17.92 -1.82
C GLU A 179 -8.92 -18.00 -1.19
N MET A 180 -9.07 -17.47 0.02
CA MET A 180 -10.30 -17.54 0.80
C MET A 180 -10.96 -16.17 0.91
N SER A 181 -11.97 -15.96 0.08
CA SER A 181 -12.71 -14.69 0.02
C SER A 181 -14.19 -14.90 -0.25
N LEU A 182 -15.01 -13.92 0.14
CA LEU A 182 -16.40 -13.76 -0.28
C LEU A 182 -16.46 -12.52 -1.17
N PHE A 183 -16.84 -12.69 -2.43
CA PHE A 183 -16.85 -11.60 -3.40
C PHE A 183 -18.01 -11.73 -4.38
N ALA A 184 -18.38 -10.61 -5.00
CA ALA A 184 -19.30 -10.58 -6.12
C ALA A 184 -18.56 -10.37 -7.44
N LYS A 185 -18.93 -11.17 -8.45
CA LYS A 185 -18.39 -11.09 -9.81
C LYS A 185 -19.53 -10.86 -10.79
N ARG A 186 -19.32 -9.98 -11.77
CA ARG A 186 -20.29 -9.77 -12.85
C ARG A 186 -20.18 -10.90 -13.86
N ASN A 187 -21.28 -11.58 -14.15
CA ASN A 187 -21.35 -12.67 -15.12
C ASN A 187 -21.54 -12.14 -16.55
N ALA A 188 -21.61 -13.05 -17.53
CA ALA A 188 -21.77 -12.70 -18.94
C ALA A 188 -23.13 -12.04 -19.26
N MET A 189 -24.14 -12.23 -18.43
CA MET A 189 -25.47 -11.59 -18.56
C MET A 189 -25.50 -10.19 -17.93
N GLY A 190 -24.41 -9.78 -17.27
CA GLY A 190 -24.30 -8.48 -16.64
C GLY A 190 -24.80 -8.43 -15.19
N GLU A 191 -25.20 -9.57 -14.62
CA GLU A 191 -25.69 -9.71 -13.24
C GLU A 191 -24.54 -10.04 -12.29
N PHE A 192 -24.67 -9.70 -11.00
CA PHE A 192 -23.69 -10.09 -9.99
C PHE A 192 -24.02 -11.46 -9.39
N GLU A 193 -23.00 -12.30 -9.29
CA GLU A 193 -23.04 -13.58 -8.58
C GLU A 193 -22.20 -13.46 -7.30
N LEU A 194 -22.76 -13.88 -6.16
CA LEU A 194 -22.04 -13.93 -4.88
C LEU A 194 -21.33 -15.29 -4.75
N ILE A 195 -20.02 -15.27 -4.61
CA ILE A 195 -19.16 -16.46 -4.56
C ILE A 195 -18.52 -16.55 -3.17
N ASN A 196 -18.89 -17.58 -2.40
CA ASN A 196 -18.34 -17.84 -1.08
C ASN A 196 -17.23 -18.89 -1.13
N HIS A 197 -15.98 -18.44 -1.05
CA HIS A 197 -14.79 -19.29 -0.91
C HIS A 197 -14.09 -19.12 0.44
N LEU A 198 -14.76 -18.57 1.47
CA LEU A 198 -14.16 -18.38 2.80
C LEU A 198 -13.86 -19.71 3.53
N GLY A 199 -14.41 -20.83 3.06
CA GLY A 199 -14.38 -22.09 3.78
C GLY A 199 -15.19 -22.05 5.08
N ILE A 200 -16.27 -21.25 5.08
CA ILE A 200 -17.19 -21.06 6.21
C ILE A 200 -18.60 -21.15 5.65
N ASP A 201 -19.43 -21.98 6.25
CA ASP A 201 -20.86 -22.02 5.95
C ASP A 201 -21.55 -20.76 6.51
N LEU A 202 -22.18 -20.01 5.60
CA LEU A 202 -22.85 -18.75 5.90
C LEU A 202 -24.35 -18.81 5.56
N GLY A 203 -24.86 -19.96 5.10
CA GLY A 203 -26.20 -20.09 4.50
C GLY A 203 -26.17 -20.10 2.97
N ALA A 204 -27.35 -20.10 2.35
CA ALA A 204 -27.49 -20.32 0.90
C ALA A 204 -27.93 -19.08 0.13
N ALA A 205 -28.73 -18.19 0.74
CA ALA A 205 -29.17 -16.96 0.09
C ALA A 205 -28.13 -15.84 0.26
N PRO A 206 -27.89 -14.97 -0.76
CA PRO A 206 -26.90 -13.90 -0.63
C PRO A 206 -27.10 -12.98 0.58
N GLU A 207 -28.34 -12.54 0.84
CA GLU A 207 -28.61 -11.65 1.97
C GLU A 207 -28.43 -12.34 3.33
N GLU A 208 -28.74 -13.63 3.41
CA GLU A 208 -28.51 -14.47 4.59
C GLU A 208 -27.01 -14.60 4.85
N MET A 209 -26.21 -14.95 3.82
CA MET A 209 -24.76 -15.06 3.94
C MET A 209 -24.12 -13.77 4.45
N LEU A 210 -24.53 -12.64 3.87
CA LEU A 210 -23.98 -11.33 4.20
C LEU A 210 -24.42 -10.85 5.58
N GLY A 211 -25.67 -11.13 5.98
CA GLY A 211 -26.16 -10.88 7.32
C GLY A 211 -25.39 -11.68 8.37
N ASN A 212 -25.23 -12.99 8.14
CA ASN A 212 -24.49 -13.89 9.03
C ASN A 212 -23.02 -13.49 9.16
N LEU A 213 -22.39 -13.18 8.03
CA LEU A 213 -21.01 -12.72 7.99
C LEU A 213 -20.82 -11.44 8.82
N GLN A 214 -21.65 -10.42 8.60
CA GLN A 214 -21.53 -9.14 9.31
C GLN A 214 -21.82 -9.28 10.81
N ALA A 215 -22.83 -10.05 11.19
CA ALA A 215 -23.18 -10.31 12.59
C ALA A 215 -22.16 -11.23 13.29
N GLY A 216 -21.33 -11.96 12.53
CA GLY A 216 -20.43 -12.94 13.06
C GLY A 216 -21.11 -14.24 13.50
N THR A 217 -22.34 -14.53 13.03
CA THR A 217 -23.14 -15.70 13.39
C THR A 217 -22.78 -16.91 12.52
N PHE A 218 -21.57 -17.42 12.72
CA PHE A 218 -21.02 -18.60 12.03
C PHE A 218 -19.95 -19.28 12.89
N ASN A 219 -19.62 -20.53 12.56
CA ASN A 219 -18.60 -21.29 13.29
C ASN A 219 -17.22 -20.58 13.24
N LYS A 220 -16.64 -20.30 14.41
CA LYS A 220 -15.32 -19.65 14.54
C LYS A 220 -14.14 -20.62 14.49
N ASN A 221 -14.41 -21.92 14.55
CA ASN A 221 -13.43 -22.98 14.42
C ASN A 221 -13.80 -23.87 13.22
N PRO A 222 -13.76 -23.32 11.98
CA PRO A 222 -14.01 -24.13 10.79
C PRO A 222 -12.88 -25.14 10.58
N ASP A 223 -13.22 -26.32 10.06
CA ASP A 223 -12.26 -27.41 9.88
C ASP A 223 -11.04 -27.00 9.04
N SER A 224 -9.86 -27.43 9.47
CA SER A 224 -8.57 -27.17 8.84
C SER A 224 -8.31 -27.98 7.56
N ALA A 225 -9.26 -28.81 7.14
CA ALA A 225 -9.16 -29.67 5.95
C ALA A 225 -9.23 -28.91 4.63
N ASN A 226 -9.41 -27.58 4.66
CA ASN A 226 -9.46 -26.76 3.45
C ASN A 226 -8.05 -26.59 2.89
N SER A 227 -7.81 -27.05 1.66
CA SER A 227 -6.49 -27.00 1.00
C SER A 227 -6.09 -25.60 0.49
N LYS A 228 -7.01 -24.63 0.59
CA LYS A 228 -6.81 -23.26 0.10
C LYS A 228 -5.95 -22.45 1.05
N SER A 229 -5.06 -21.62 0.49
CA SER A 229 -4.10 -20.86 1.27
C SER A 229 -4.62 -19.49 1.73
N CYS A 230 -4.24 -19.09 2.94
CA CYS A 230 -4.54 -17.77 3.54
C CYS A 230 -3.31 -16.84 3.60
N THR A 231 -2.20 -17.22 2.94
CA THR A 231 -0.95 -16.45 2.85
C THR A 231 -0.09 -16.91 1.66
N ASN A 232 0.94 -16.17 1.27
CA ASN A 232 1.86 -16.59 0.21
C ASN A 232 2.98 -17.51 0.76
N HIS A 233 2.69 -18.79 1.00
CA HIS A 233 3.66 -19.73 1.59
C HIS A 233 4.94 -19.91 0.75
N HIS A 234 4.87 -19.72 -0.56
CA HIS A 234 6.03 -19.91 -1.44
C HIS A 234 7.00 -18.71 -1.45
N TYR A 235 6.60 -17.57 -0.87
CA TYR A 235 7.38 -16.35 -0.96
C TYR A 235 8.76 -16.45 -0.30
N GLN A 236 8.87 -17.11 0.86
CA GLN A 236 10.15 -17.24 1.56
C GLN A 236 11.21 -18.00 0.74
N HIS A 237 10.78 -19.03 0.01
CA HIS A 237 11.67 -19.73 -0.93
C HIS A 237 12.01 -18.83 -2.13
N LYS A 238 11.01 -18.14 -2.69
CA LYS A 238 11.19 -17.25 -3.84
C LYS A 238 12.16 -16.10 -3.56
N VAL A 239 12.07 -15.45 -2.40
CA VAL A 239 12.95 -14.31 -2.06
C VAL A 239 14.41 -14.73 -1.85
N ARG A 240 14.66 -15.98 -1.44
CA ARG A 240 16.02 -16.53 -1.25
C ARG A 240 16.74 -16.91 -2.53
N ASP A 241 16.00 -17.21 -3.60
CA ASP A 241 16.57 -17.57 -4.89
C ASP A 241 17.18 -16.34 -5.58
N CYS A 242 18.43 -16.04 -5.23
CA CYS A 242 19.22 -14.94 -5.77
C CYS A 242 19.77 -15.19 -7.17
N GLU A 243 19.53 -16.35 -7.79
CA GLU A 243 20.05 -16.65 -9.14
C GLU A 243 19.02 -16.34 -10.24
N ALA A 244 17.73 -16.31 -9.88
CA ALA A 244 16.67 -16.00 -10.80
C ALA A 244 16.75 -14.59 -11.40
N ASP A 245 16.51 -14.52 -12.70
CA ASP A 245 16.45 -13.31 -13.51
C ASP A 245 15.07 -12.62 -13.49
N THR A 246 14.20 -13.05 -12.57
CA THR A 246 12.86 -12.50 -12.34
C THR A 246 12.76 -11.89 -10.93
N PRO A 247 11.95 -10.84 -10.73
CA PRO A 247 11.81 -10.23 -9.41
C PRO A 247 11.14 -11.15 -8.37
N ALA A 248 11.35 -10.84 -7.08
CA ALA A 248 10.76 -11.61 -5.99
C ALA A 248 9.25 -11.43 -5.89
N ARG A 249 8.77 -10.20 -6.12
CA ARG A 249 7.35 -9.82 -6.15
C ARG A 249 7.12 -8.63 -7.06
N PHE A 250 6.01 -8.63 -7.76
CA PHE A 250 5.48 -7.52 -8.56
C PHE A 250 3.98 -7.71 -8.77
N ASN A 251 3.23 -6.64 -9.10
CA ASN A 251 1.77 -6.71 -9.12
C ASN A 251 1.20 -7.66 -10.19
N ASN A 252 1.87 -7.77 -11.34
CA ASN A 252 1.45 -8.63 -12.43
C ASN A 252 2.09 -10.04 -12.37
N ASP A 253 2.56 -10.47 -11.19
CA ASP A 253 3.06 -11.83 -11.00
C ASP A 253 1.89 -12.82 -11.06
N PRO A 254 1.83 -13.71 -12.07
CA PRO A 254 0.70 -14.62 -12.24
C PRO A 254 0.51 -15.56 -11.04
N ASN A 255 1.56 -15.81 -10.24
CA ASN A 255 1.47 -16.64 -9.04
C ASN A 255 0.84 -15.90 -7.85
N GLY A 256 0.64 -14.58 -7.95
CA GLY A 256 0.02 -13.74 -6.92
C GLY A 256 -1.40 -13.27 -7.27
N LEU A 257 -1.94 -13.66 -8.43
CA LEU A 257 -3.26 -13.26 -8.91
C LEU A 257 -4.27 -14.39 -8.73
N TYR A 258 -5.24 -14.21 -7.83
CA TYR A 258 -6.29 -15.19 -7.58
C TYR A 258 -7.55 -14.53 -7.02
N GLU A 259 -8.67 -14.60 -7.74
CA GLU A 259 -9.99 -14.09 -7.33
C GLU A 259 -9.95 -12.66 -6.75
N ALA A 260 -9.95 -12.51 -5.42
CA ALA A 260 -9.84 -11.22 -4.73
C ALA A 260 -8.39 -10.67 -4.71
N SER A 261 -7.40 -11.56 -4.60
CA SER A 261 -5.97 -11.23 -4.55
C SER A 261 -5.51 -10.68 -5.90
N GLY A 262 -5.05 -9.42 -5.89
CA GLY A 262 -4.66 -8.70 -7.10
C GLY A 262 -5.83 -8.26 -8.00
N SER A 263 -7.07 -8.32 -7.50
CA SER A 263 -8.25 -8.03 -8.31
C SER A 263 -8.40 -6.57 -8.76
N ALA A 264 -7.72 -5.62 -8.12
CA ALA A 264 -7.78 -4.20 -8.46
C ALA A 264 -9.21 -3.63 -8.61
N GLY A 265 -10.18 -4.15 -7.82
CA GLY A 265 -11.59 -3.72 -7.90
C GLY A 265 -12.39 -4.30 -9.07
N LYS A 266 -11.85 -5.26 -9.83
CA LYS A 266 -12.58 -6.00 -10.88
C LYS A 266 -13.62 -6.97 -10.32
N VAL A 267 -13.51 -7.31 -9.04
CA VAL A 267 -14.55 -7.97 -8.25
C VAL A 267 -14.86 -7.12 -7.02
N ILE A 268 -16.08 -7.25 -6.48
CA ILE A 268 -16.49 -6.54 -5.26
C ILE A 268 -16.27 -7.48 -4.07
N VAL A 269 -15.25 -7.22 -3.27
CA VAL A 269 -14.87 -8.08 -2.15
C VAL A 269 -15.64 -7.70 -0.87
N PHE A 270 -16.40 -8.64 -0.32
CA PHE A 270 -17.17 -8.48 0.92
C PHE A 270 -16.39 -8.93 2.16
N ALA A 271 -15.56 -9.96 2.02
CA ALA A 271 -14.69 -10.42 3.10
C ALA A 271 -13.50 -11.20 2.56
N VAL A 272 -12.42 -11.21 3.34
CA VAL A 272 -11.24 -12.06 3.12
C VAL A 272 -10.90 -12.81 4.40
N ARG A 273 -10.53 -14.08 4.28
CA ARG A 273 -9.95 -14.86 5.38
C ARG A 273 -8.44 -14.88 5.22
N VAL A 274 -7.71 -14.41 6.22
CA VAL A 274 -6.24 -14.27 6.18
C VAL A 274 -5.62 -14.85 7.43
N ALA A 275 -4.39 -15.34 7.29
CA ALA A 275 -3.59 -15.79 8.42
C ALA A 275 -3.15 -14.61 9.29
N THR A 276 -2.93 -14.89 10.56
CA THR A 276 -2.15 -14.05 11.46
C THR A 276 -0.87 -14.80 11.81
N PHE A 277 0.04 -14.19 12.56
CA PHE A 277 1.32 -14.81 12.92
C PHE A 277 1.62 -14.64 14.39
N ALA A 278 2.30 -15.61 15.00
CA ALA A 278 2.75 -15.48 16.38
C ALA A 278 3.69 -14.27 16.49
N LYS A 279 3.45 -13.43 17.50
CA LYS A 279 4.34 -12.32 17.79
C LYS A 279 5.65 -12.90 18.33
N PRO A 280 6.82 -12.49 17.80
CA PRO A 280 8.09 -12.93 18.34
C PRO A 280 8.29 -12.55 19.80
N THR A 281 9.02 -13.37 20.55
CA THR A 281 9.33 -13.12 21.97
C THR A 281 10.40 -12.05 22.14
N GLN A 282 11.41 -12.05 21.27
CA GLN A 282 12.48 -11.08 21.24
C GLN A 282 12.72 -10.61 19.81
N GLU A 283 12.99 -9.32 19.68
CA GLU A 283 13.29 -8.66 18.42
C GLU A 283 14.47 -7.72 18.60
N GLN A 284 15.33 -7.64 17.59
CA GLN A 284 16.47 -6.74 17.58
C GLN A 284 16.56 -6.03 16.23
N THR A 285 16.74 -4.72 16.27
CA THR A 285 16.96 -3.89 15.09
C THR A 285 18.42 -3.48 15.00
N PHE A 286 18.99 -3.59 13.80
CA PHE A 286 20.33 -3.17 13.45
C PHE A 286 20.23 -2.05 12.42
N TYR A 287 20.91 -0.93 12.67
CA TYR A 287 21.04 0.16 11.71
C TYR A 287 22.43 0.13 11.07
N ILE A 288 22.45 -0.25 9.80
CA ILE A 288 23.68 -0.50 9.04
C ILE A 288 23.91 0.67 8.10
N SER A 289 25.16 1.10 7.95
CA SER A 289 25.50 2.17 7.01
C SER A 289 26.87 1.97 6.36
N THR A 290 26.98 2.39 5.10
CA THR A 290 28.20 2.26 4.29
C THR A 290 28.23 3.31 3.18
N ASN A 291 29.40 3.59 2.63
CA ASN A 291 29.58 4.43 1.45
C ASN A 291 29.77 3.62 0.15
N ASP A 292 29.82 2.29 0.26
CA ASP A 292 29.95 1.37 -0.86
C ASP A 292 28.65 0.58 -1.07
N ALA A 293 28.13 0.60 -2.30
CA ALA A 293 26.90 -0.10 -2.66
C ALA A 293 27.10 -1.62 -2.68
N ASP A 294 28.31 -2.07 -3.04
CA ASP A 294 28.64 -3.49 -3.15
C ASP A 294 28.63 -4.18 -1.79
N THR A 295 28.95 -3.46 -0.71
CA THR A 295 28.77 -3.90 0.67
C THR A 295 27.33 -4.36 0.95
N LEU A 296 26.32 -3.65 0.46
CA LEU A 296 24.91 -4.03 0.64
C LEU A 296 24.49 -5.15 -0.33
N THR A 297 24.99 -5.14 -1.57
CA THR A 297 24.76 -6.22 -2.55
C THR A 297 25.20 -7.57 -1.97
N THR A 298 26.44 -7.63 -1.49
CA THR A 298 27.05 -8.83 -0.91
C THR A 298 26.35 -9.24 0.39
N LEU A 299 25.97 -8.28 1.25
CA LEU A 299 25.19 -8.54 2.46
C LEU A 299 23.91 -9.31 2.12
N ARG A 300 23.11 -8.78 1.19
CA ARG A 300 21.84 -9.39 0.81
C ARG A 300 22.05 -10.79 0.26
N GLN A 301 22.97 -10.97 -0.68
CA GLN A 301 23.21 -12.27 -1.32
C GLN A 301 23.69 -13.31 -0.32
N GLN A 302 24.67 -12.96 0.52
CA GLN A 302 25.19 -13.88 1.54
C GLN A 302 24.12 -14.24 2.57
N TRP A 303 23.33 -13.27 3.04
CA TRP A 303 22.25 -13.54 3.99
C TRP A 303 21.21 -14.48 3.39
N LEU A 304 20.69 -14.16 2.20
CA LEU A 304 19.63 -14.93 1.54
C LEU A 304 20.06 -16.36 1.16
N LYS A 305 21.34 -16.57 0.86
CA LYS A 305 21.94 -17.89 0.59
C LYS A 305 22.38 -18.65 1.84
N SER A 306 22.35 -18.01 3.01
CA SER A 306 22.72 -18.64 4.28
C SER A 306 21.52 -19.28 4.99
N GLU A 307 21.84 -20.09 5.99
CA GLU A 307 20.88 -20.68 6.94
C GLU A 307 20.34 -19.67 7.97
N LEU A 308 20.76 -18.39 7.92
CA LEU A 308 20.19 -17.34 8.77
C LEU A 308 18.71 -17.17 8.46
N ASN A 309 17.88 -17.01 9.49
CA ASN A 309 16.46 -16.69 9.30
C ASN A 309 16.30 -15.42 8.46
N LEU A 310 15.25 -15.39 7.63
CA LEU A 310 14.88 -14.16 6.94
C LEU A 310 14.61 -13.07 7.98
N PRO A 311 15.10 -11.83 7.78
CA PRO A 311 14.76 -10.75 8.68
C PRO A 311 13.25 -10.48 8.64
N ILE A 312 12.71 -9.91 9.71
CA ILE A 312 11.32 -9.43 9.71
C ILE A 312 11.17 -8.35 8.65
N LEU A 313 12.08 -7.37 8.64
CA LEU A 313 12.16 -6.30 7.64
C LEU A 313 13.61 -5.94 7.34
N ALA A 314 13.83 -5.42 6.13
CA ALA A 314 15.14 -4.96 5.66
C ALA A 314 14.95 -3.74 4.74
N GLU A 315 14.95 -2.54 5.34
CA GLU A 315 14.53 -1.30 4.69
C GLU A 315 15.71 -0.43 4.31
N TYR A 316 15.80 -0.09 3.03
CA TYR A 316 16.85 0.76 2.49
C TYR A 316 16.41 2.24 2.45
N MET A 317 17.35 3.13 2.77
CA MET A 317 17.23 4.58 2.56
C MET A 317 18.56 5.14 2.06
N HIS A 318 18.51 5.93 0.99
CA HIS A 318 19.64 6.73 0.54
C HIS A 318 19.82 8.00 1.40
N GLN A 319 21.05 8.51 1.48
CA GLN A 319 21.39 9.74 2.20
C GLN A 319 20.49 10.92 1.82
N ASP A 320 20.19 11.10 0.53
CA ASP A 320 19.30 12.17 0.08
C ASP A 320 17.92 12.13 0.72
N TYR A 321 17.39 10.92 0.95
CA TYR A 321 16.12 10.72 1.65
C TYR A 321 16.23 11.01 3.15
N ASN A 322 17.33 10.60 3.79
CA ASN A 322 17.59 10.93 5.20
C ASN A 322 17.65 12.45 5.40
N ASP A 323 18.40 13.13 4.54
CA ASP A 323 18.63 14.58 4.58
C ASP A 323 17.35 15.40 4.52
N ILE A 324 16.44 15.04 3.60
CA ILE A 324 15.16 15.73 3.49
C ILE A 324 14.23 15.35 4.64
N THR A 325 14.27 14.11 5.13
CA THR A 325 13.36 13.65 6.18
C THR A 325 13.70 14.29 7.53
N MET A 326 15.01 14.49 7.82
CA MET A 326 15.46 15.24 9.00
C MET A 326 15.03 16.72 8.98
N ARG A 327 14.86 17.31 7.79
CA ARG A 327 14.55 18.73 7.59
C ARG A 327 13.05 19.02 7.41
N TYR A 328 12.36 18.20 6.62
CA TYR A 328 10.97 18.42 6.18
C TYR A 328 9.98 17.41 6.79
N GLY A 329 10.46 16.38 7.49
CA GLY A 329 9.62 15.31 8.04
C GLY A 329 9.39 15.37 9.55
N ARG A 330 9.80 16.43 10.26
CA ARG A 330 9.77 16.48 11.74
C ARG A 330 8.37 16.33 12.33
N ASP A 331 7.41 17.07 11.80
CA ASP A 331 6.01 17.03 12.23
C ASP A 331 5.33 15.72 11.81
N THR A 332 5.66 15.18 10.63
CA THR A 332 5.19 13.85 10.21
C THR A 332 5.71 12.77 11.16
N CYS A 333 7.00 12.78 11.48
CA CYS A 333 7.59 11.85 12.44
C CYS A 333 7.01 12.02 13.86
N LEU A 334 6.72 13.25 14.28
CA LEU A 334 6.11 13.51 15.58
C LEU A 334 4.66 13.02 15.63
N SER A 335 3.87 13.33 14.60
CA SER A 335 2.47 12.91 14.52
C SER A 335 2.35 11.38 14.46
N MET A 336 3.16 10.70 13.67
CA MET A 336 3.20 9.23 13.60
C MET A 336 3.62 8.57 14.92
N ARG A 337 4.51 9.20 15.71
CA ARG A 337 4.90 8.68 17.03
C ARG A 337 3.85 8.89 18.12
N LYS A 338 3.08 9.97 18.06
CA LYS A 338 2.25 10.45 19.18
C LYS A 338 0.75 10.31 18.95
N LEU A 339 0.31 10.21 17.70
CA LEU A 339 -1.10 10.16 17.35
C LEU A 339 -1.48 8.78 16.81
N PRO A 340 -2.66 8.25 17.16
CA PRO A 340 -3.22 7.08 16.49
C PRO A 340 -3.54 7.40 15.02
N ALA A 341 -3.50 6.40 14.14
CA ALA A 341 -3.73 6.56 12.70
C ALA A 341 -5.06 7.25 12.38
N SER A 342 -6.12 6.98 13.16
CA SER A 342 -7.43 7.62 12.98
C SER A 342 -7.37 9.15 13.08
N LYS A 343 -6.53 9.69 13.97
CA LYS A 343 -6.31 11.14 14.11
C LYS A 343 -5.43 11.67 12.98
N ILE A 344 -4.42 10.91 12.54
CA ILE A 344 -3.58 11.27 11.40
C ILE A 344 -4.43 11.38 10.13
N GLY A 345 -5.30 10.41 9.86
CA GLY A 345 -6.24 10.45 8.74
C GLY A 345 -7.21 11.65 8.82
N ALA A 346 -7.62 12.05 10.03
CA ALA A 346 -8.43 13.26 10.22
C ALA A 346 -7.65 14.55 9.89
N LEU A 347 -6.36 14.63 10.21
CA LEU A 347 -5.50 15.76 9.85
C LEU A 347 -5.35 15.88 8.33
N TYR A 348 -5.14 14.77 7.61
CA TYR A 348 -5.08 14.80 6.14
C TYR A 348 -6.40 15.27 5.52
N ARG A 349 -7.56 14.82 6.04
CA ARG A 349 -8.87 15.32 5.58
C ARG A 349 -9.05 16.81 5.85
N LEU A 350 -8.56 17.29 6.99
CA LEU A 350 -8.59 18.72 7.31
C LEU A 350 -7.70 19.52 6.36
N GLN A 351 -6.47 19.04 6.09
CA GLN A 351 -5.55 19.65 5.14
C GLN A 351 -6.17 19.74 3.74
N ALA A 352 -6.80 18.66 3.26
CA ALA A 352 -7.51 18.66 1.98
C ALA A 352 -8.66 19.68 1.95
N LYS A 353 -9.44 19.77 3.04
CA LYS A 353 -10.52 20.77 3.17
C LYS A 353 -9.98 22.20 3.18
N ILE A 354 -8.86 22.46 3.84
CA ILE A 354 -8.18 23.76 3.82
C ILE A 354 -7.74 24.09 2.39
N GLY A 355 -7.08 23.14 1.70
CA GLY A 355 -6.66 23.32 0.30
C GLY A 355 -7.83 23.68 -0.63
N TYR A 356 -9.00 23.05 -0.44
CA TYR A 356 -10.21 23.41 -1.19
C TYR A 356 -10.65 24.86 -0.97
N TYR A 357 -10.66 25.35 0.26
CA TYR A 357 -11.03 26.75 0.52
C TYR A 357 -9.99 27.74 0.03
N LEU A 358 -8.70 27.39 0.12
CA LEU A 358 -7.63 28.18 -0.48
C LEU A 358 -7.82 28.28 -2.00
N ASP A 359 -8.19 27.18 -2.66
CA ASP A 359 -8.44 27.15 -4.11
C ASP A 359 -9.61 28.05 -4.48
N LYS A 360 -10.72 27.84 -3.77
CA LYS A 360 -11.95 28.60 -3.93
C LYS A 360 -11.74 30.11 -3.74
N TRP A 361 -10.84 30.49 -2.83
CA TRP A 361 -10.50 31.89 -2.57
C TRP A 361 -9.27 32.39 -3.35
N ARG A 362 -8.73 31.58 -4.27
CA ARG A 362 -7.52 31.89 -5.07
C ARG A 362 -6.31 32.28 -4.22
N LEU A 363 -6.19 31.69 -3.04
CA LEU A 363 -5.04 31.86 -2.15
C LEU A 363 -3.95 30.82 -2.48
N PRO A 364 -2.67 31.11 -2.19
CA PRO A 364 -1.60 30.16 -2.47
C PRO A 364 -1.78 28.84 -1.71
N GLN A 365 -1.87 27.74 -2.44
CA GLN A 365 -2.01 26.38 -1.88
C GLN A 365 -0.86 25.96 -0.97
N THR A 366 0.32 26.55 -1.16
CA THR A 366 1.52 26.25 -0.36
C THR A 366 1.52 26.91 1.03
N LEU A 367 0.55 27.78 1.34
CA LEU A 367 0.53 28.52 2.60
C LEU A 367 0.49 27.62 3.85
N PRO A 368 -0.38 26.59 3.94
CA PRO A 368 -0.41 25.69 5.09
C PRO A 368 0.90 24.94 5.26
N ASP A 369 1.47 24.42 4.17
CA ASP A 369 2.73 23.67 4.20
C ASP A 369 3.90 24.56 4.62
N ARG A 370 3.93 25.83 4.20
CA ARG A 370 4.95 26.81 4.62
C ARG A 370 4.85 27.09 6.12
N MET A 371 3.64 27.32 6.63
CA MET A 371 3.42 27.56 8.06
C MET A 371 3.80 26.34 8.89
N LEU A 372 3.39 25.16 8.45
CA LEU A 372 3.70 23.90 9.14
C LEU A 372 5.21 23.62 9.10
N GLN A 373 5.88 23.90 7.98
CA GLN A 373 7.33 23.75 7.87
C GLN A 373 8.08 24.67 8.84
N ILE A 374 7.66 25.93 8.98
CA ILE A 374 8.24 26.86 9.97
C ILE A 374 7.96 26.36 11.39
N ALA A 375 6.73 25.93 11.70
CA ALA A 375 6.42 25.38 13.01
C ALA A 375 7.23 24.11 13.33
N SER A 376 7.51 23.28 12.31
CA SER A 376 8.24 22.02 12.45
C SER A 376 9.69 22.21 12.89
N THR A 377 10.30 23.38 12.65
CA THR A 377 11.69 23.63 13.08
C THR A 377 11.84 23.69 14.60
N PHE A 378 10.75 23.99 15.31
CA PHE A 378 10.70 24.00 16.78
C PHE A 378 10.31 22.63 17.37
N MET A 379 9.95 21.66 16.53
CA MET A 379 9.62 20.31 16.99
C MET A 379 10.90 19.49 17.24
N PRO A 380 10.81 18.45 18.10
CA PRO A 380 11.93 17.57 18.38
C PRO A 380 12.52 16.95 17.10
N PRO A 381 13.82 16.62 17.08
CA PRO A 381 14.45 15.91 15.97
C PRO A 381 13.71 14.62 15.59
N SER A 382 13.74 14.30 14.30
CA SER A 382 13.12 13.08 13.77
C SER A 382 13.86 11.81 14.20
N LEU A 383 15.18 11.90 14.40
CA LEU A 383 16.05 10.82 14.87
C LEU A 383 16.82 11.23 16.14
N PRO A 384 17.16 10.27 17.02
CA PRO A 384 18.16 10.45 18.08
C PRO A 384 19.53 10.86 17.50
N ASN A 385 20.34 11.56 18.30
CA ASN A 385 21.61 12.15 17.83
C ASN A 385 22.58 11.10 17.26
N SER A 386 22.75 9.95 17.93
CA SER A 386 23.60 8.83 17.47
C SER A 386 23.26 8.39 16.05
N LEU A 387 21.97 8.16 15.80
CA LEU A 387 21.46 7.74 14.50
C LEU A 387 21.52 8.86 13.46
N ALA A 388 21.31 10.11 13.87
CA ALA A 388 21.42 11.26 12.98
C ALA A 388 22.87 11.51 12.52
N GLU A 389 23.84 11.37 13.42
CA GLU A 389 25.27 11.46 13.09
C GLU A 389 25.67 10.38 12.08
N GLN A 390 25.24 9.13 12.30
CA GLN A 390 25.45 8.05 11.34
C GLN A 390 24.73 8.32 10.01
N ALA A 391 23.48 8.80 10.04
CA ALA A 391 22.71 9.14 8.84
C ALA A 391 23.39 10.22 7.99
N CYS A 392 24.06 11.19 8.61
CA CYS A 392 24.80 12.25 7.92
C CYS A 392 26.15 11.78 7.36
N SER A 393 26.75 10.72 7.93
CA SER A 393 28.13 10.32 7.65
C SER A 393 28.28 9.30 6.50
N TYR A 394 27.19 8.67 6.09
CA TYR A 394 27.19 7.60 5.09
C TYR A 394 26.18 7.85 3.98
N ARG A 395 26.42 7.24 2.82
CA ARG A 395 25.56 7.35 1.64
C ARG A 395 24.39 6.37 1.64
N TYR A 396 24.65 5.14 2.09
CA TYR A 396 23.70 4.03 2.03
C TYR A 396 23.36 3.55 3.44
N HIS A 397 22.07 3.37 3.71
CA HIS A 397 21.58 2.94 5.01
C HIS A 397 20.59 1.79 4.86
N LEU A 398 20.68 0.82 5.76
CA LEU A 398 19.81 -0.34 5.80
C LEU A 398 19.36 -0.60 7.24
N ILE A 399 18.04 -0.69 7.46
CA ILE A 399 17.43 -1.02 8.75
C ILE A 399 17.03 -2.49 8.68
N ILE A 400 17.71 -3.36 9.44
CA ILE A 400 17.39 -4.79 9.51
C ILE A 400 16.79 -5.10 10.87
N LYS A 401 15.59 -5.67 10.90
CA LYS A 401 14.98 -6.20 12.12
C LYS A 401 14.94 -7.72 12.03
N VAL A 402 15.41 -8.38 13.08
CA VAL A 402 15.35 -9.84 13.21
C VAL A 402 14.65 -10.20 14.51
N ALA A 403 14.25 -11.45 14.62
CA ALA A 403 13.63 -12.00 15.81
C ALA A 403 14.17 -13.39 16.11
N ASP A 404 14.14 -13.75 17.38
CA ASP A 404 14.17 -15.15 17.80
C ASP A 404 12.74 -15.70 17.65
N GLY A 405 12.59 -16.82 16.94
CA GLY A 405 11.30 -17.39 16.62
C GLY A 405 10.55 -17.92 17.86
N ASN A 406 9.23 -18.03 17.73
CA ASN A 406 8.42 -18.92 18.56
C ASN A 406 8.22 -20.23 17.79
N ASN A 407 8.50 -21.37 18.43
CA ASN A 407 8.45 -22.74 17.89
C ASN A 407 7.09 -23.22 17.30
N THR A 408 6.08 -22.36 17.09
CA THR A 408 4.68 -22.83 17.07
C THR A 408 3.95 -22.81 15.73
N ASP A 409 4.34 -21.97 14.77
CA ASP A 409 3.43 -21.71 13.62
C ASP A 409 3.87 -22.31 12.27
N ASP A 410 5.18 -22.43 12.00
CA ASP A 410 5.69 -23.04 10.75
C ASP A 410 6.46 -24.37 11.01
N ASP A 411 7.03 -24.54 12.20
CA ASP A 411 7.82 -25.72 12.57
C ASP A 411 6.97 -26.99 12.83
N ASN A 412 5.64 -26.87 12.93
CA ASN A 412 4.77 -28.03 13.17
C ASN A 412 4.53 -28.91 11.93
N ARG A 413 5.03 -28.55 10.73
CA ARG A 413 4.92 -29.39 9.53
C ARG A 413 6.20 -30.14 9.16
N ASN A 414 7.37 -29.63 9.53
CA ASN A 414 8.66 -30.28 9.28
C ASN A 414 9.36 -30.46 10.63
N GLY A 415 9.23 -31.65 11.24
CA GLY A 415 9.63 -31.97 12.62
C GLY A 415 11.12 -31.86 12.99
N ASN A 416 11.76 -30.72 12.71
CA ASN A 416 13.09 -30.37 13.21
C ASN A 416 12.95 -29.38 14.37
N ASN A 417 12.72 -29.92 15.56
CA ASN A 417 12.89 -29.22 16.83
C ASN A 417 14.38 -28.95 17.11
N SER A 418 14.99 -28.03 16.37
CA SER A 418 16.29 -27.46 16.74
C SER A 418 16.03 -26.11 17.38
N GLY A 419 16.34 -25.99 18.67
CA GLY A 419 15.89 -24.89 19.54
C GLY A 419 16.10 -23.48 18.95
N SER A 420 15.00 -22.74 18.80
CA SER A 420 14.92 -21.34 18.35
C SER A 420 15.50 -20.35 19.36
N HIS A 421 16.78 -20.50 19.70
CA HIS A 421 17.53 -19.59 20.55
C HIS A 421 18.83 -19.19 19.84
N GLY A 422 19.02 -17.89 19.61
CA GLY A 422 20.28 -17.34 19.10
C GLY A 422 20.25 -16.86 17.64
N HIS A 423 19.09 -16.69 17.01
CA HIS A 423 19.00 -16.08 15.68
C HIS A 423 19.44 -14.62 15.71
N ILE A 424 19.05 -13.87 16.74
CA ILE A 424 19.51 -12.50 16.96
C ILE A 424 21.04 -12.45 17.09
N ALA A 425 21.63 -13.39 17.86
CA ALA A 425 23.08 -13.45 18.06
C ALA A 425 23.82 -13.83 16.76
N ALA A 426 23.31 -14.80 16.00
CA ALA A 426 23.87 -15.20 14.71
C ALA A 426 23.81 -14.06 13.68
N ALA A 427 22.66 -13.36 13.61
CA ALA A 427 22.48 -12.17 12.79
C ALA A 427 23.48 -11.07 13.18
N GLN A 428 23.63 -10.78 14.48
CA GLN A 428 24.58 -9.78 14.95
C GLN A 428 26.02 -10.14 14.56
N ALA A 429 26.44 -11.39 14.79
CA ALA A 429 27.78 -11.86 14.45
C ALA A 429 28.06 -11.75 12.95
N PHE A 430 27.08 -12.16 12.12
CA PHE A 430 27.16 -12.02 10.67
C PHE A 430 27.33 -10.55 10.25
N LEU A 431 26.47 -9.65 10.76
CA LEU A 431 26.51 -8.23 10.40
C LEU A 431 27.82 -7.55 10.82
N GLN A 432 28.30 -7.84 12.02
CA GLN A 432 29.56 -7.28 12.51
C GLN A 432 30.74 -7.76 11.68
N SER A 433 30.81 -9.07 11.38
CA SER A 433 31.86 -9.64 10.52
C SER A 433 31.82 -9.05 9.11
N HIS A 434 30.62 -8.99 8.50
CA HIS A 434 30.44 -8.49 7.14
C HIS A 434 30.81 -7.01 7.00
N MET A 435 30.41 -6.17 7.96
CA MET A 435 30.75 -4.74 7.96
C MET A 435 32.24 -4.47 8.20
N GLN A 436 32.90 -5.28 9.03
CA GLN A 436 34.36 -5.18 9.23
C GLN A 436 35.12 -5.50 7.94
N GLN A 437 34.65 -6.46 7.16
CA GLN A 437 35.26 -6.84 5.87
C GLN A 437 35.02 -5.79 4.78
N HIS A 438 33.86 -5.11 4.78
CA HIS A 438 33.42 -4.25 3.68
C HIS A 438 33.24 -2.77 4.08
N GLN A 439 34.00 -2.29 5.07
CA GLN A 439 34.08 -0.88 5.49
C GLN A 439 32.72 -0.20 5.78
N GLY A 440 31.84 -0.90 6.51
CA GLY A 440 30.58 -0.33 6.99
C GLY A 440 30.50 -0.25 8.51
N VAL A 441 29.40 0.28 9.02
CA VAL A 441 29.10 0.37 10.46
C VAL A 441 27.78 -0.31 10.79
N VAL A 442 27.72 -0.93 11.98
CA VAL A 442 26.51 -1.50 12.56
C VAL A 442 26.23 -0.81 13.88
N HIS A 443 25.03 -0.24 14.02
CA HIS A 443 24.52 0.25 15.30
C HIS A 443 23.42 -0.69 15.81
N LEU A 444 23.58 -1.15 17.05
CA LEU A 444 22.59 -1.96 17.75
C LEU A 444 21.53 -1.03 18.36
N CYS A 445 20.33 -1.01 17.78
CA CYS A 445 19.28 -0.09 18.22
C CYS A 445 18.63 -0.54 19.53
N THR A 446 18.40 0.41 20.42
CA THR A 446 17.40 0.25 21.50
C THR A 446 15.99 0.17 20.91
N ALA A 447 15.01 -0.31 21.70
CA ALA A 447 13.61 -0.35 21.26
C ALA A 447 13.08 1.03 20.82
N ALA A 448 13.47 2.10 21.53
CA ALA A 448 13.08 3.48 21.20
C ALA A 448 13.73 3.96 19.89
N GLU A 449 15.01 3.66 19.66
CA GLU A 449 15.72 3.94 18.40
C GLU A 449 15.10 3.17 17.23
N SER A 450 14.79 1.89 17.43
CA SER A 450 14.11 1.06 16.43
C SER A 450 12.78 1.66 16.01
N GLN A 451 11.94 2.05 16.97
CA GLN A 451 10.66 2.70 16.67
C GLN A 451 10.85 4.03 15.93
N ALA A 452 11.84 4.84 16.33
CA ALA A 452 12.14 6.10 15.68
C ALA A 452 12.59 5.92 14.23
N LEU A 453 13.45 4.93 13.95
CA LEU A 453 13.92 4.61 12.59
C LEU A 453 12.79 4.15 11.67
N LEU A 454 11.90 3.28 12.15
CA LEU A 454 10.77 2.80 11.34
C LEU A 454 9.78 3.94 11.02
N VAL A 455 9.51 4.83 11.98
CA VAL A 455 8.70 6.02 11.73
C VAL A 455 9.40 6.96 10.75
N PHE A 456 10.70 7.18 10.92
CA PHE A 456 11.50 8.02 10.02
C PHE A 456 11.47 7.49 8.58
N ARG A 457 11.69 6.18 8.39
CA ARG A 457 11.58 5.49 7.10
C ARG A 457 10.20 5.64 6.47
N SER A 458 9.14 5.58 7.26
CA SER A 458 7.76 5.68 6.79
C SER A 458 7.34 7.11 6.46
N ALA A 459 7.93 8.11 7.12
CA ALA A 459 7.67 9.53 6.90
C ALA A 459 8.42 10.11 5.68
N ALA A 460 9.38 9.37 5.13
CA ALA A 460 10.32 9.86 4.13
C ALA A 460 9.63 10.38 2.85
N THR A 461 8.68 9.61 2.31
CA THR A 461 7.93 10.01 1.10
C THR A 461 7.11 11.29 1.32
N ALA A 462 6.47 11.45 2.49
CA ALA A 462 5.74 12.67 2.83
C ALA A 462 6.68 13.89 2.95
N ALA A 463 7.88 13.70 3.51
CA ALA A 463 8.89 14.74 3.57
C ALA A 463 9.38 15.16 2.18
N MET A 464 9.51 14.21 1.25
CA MET A 464 9.88 14.46 -0.15
C MET A 464 8.80 15.25 -0.90
N PHE A 465 7.52 14.89 -0.77
CA PHE A 465 6.44 15.68 -1.35
C PHE A 465 6.42 17.11 -0.82
N ARG A 466 6.61 17.29 0.49
CA ARG A 466 6.71 18.64 1.06
C ARG A 466 7.90 19.41 0.51
N TYR A 467 9.06 18.77 0.40
CA TYR A 467 10.25 19.38 -0.17
C TYR A 467 9.99 19.88 -1.59
N HIS A 468 9.36 19.06 -2.44
CA HIS A 468 8.96 19.44 -3.80
C HIS A 468 7.96 20.61 -3.80
N ASN A 469 6.84 20.49 -3.09
CA ASN A 469 5.78 21.52 -3.05
C ASN A 469 6.31 22.90 -2.63
N LEU A 470 7.18 22.94 -1.61
CA LEU A 470 7.75 24.19 -1.11
C LEU A 470 8.78 24.82 -2.05
N ASN A 471 9.34 24.02 -2.98
CA ASN A 471 10.35 24.43 -3.94
C ASN A 471 9.89 24.27 -5.40
N HIS A 472 8.58 24.28 -5.66
CA HIS A 472 7.99 24.03 -7.00
C HIS A 472 8.43 25.04 -8.09
N THR A 473 9.00 26.19 -7.71
CA THR A 473 9.56 27.16 -8.69
C THR A 473 10.98 26.80 -9.14
N ARG A 474 11.67 25.94 -8.39
CA ARG A 474 13.05 25.50 -8.65
C ARG A 474 13.09 24.17 -9.40
N PHE A 475 12.06 23.35 -9.25
CA PHE A 475 11.99 22.01 -9.82
C PHE A 475 10.82 21.91 -10.79
N GLY A 476 10.96 21.05 -11.79
CA GLY A 476 9.86 20.65 -12.65
C GLY A 476 8.98 19.60 -11.98
N GLU A 477 8.47 18.68 -12.79
CA GLU A 477 7.64 17.59 -12.30
C GLU A 477 8.43 16.63 -11.39
N LEU A 478 7.72 16.10 -10.38
CA LEU A 478 8.20 14.98 -9.59
C LEU A 478 7.64 13.69 -10.21
N LEU A 479 8.53 12.74 -10.45
CA LEU A 479 8.17 11.49 -11.07
C LEU A 479 8.61 10.34 -10.16
N SER A 480 7.66 9.48 -9.79
CA SER A 480 7.82 8.44 -8.78
C SER A 480 7.65 7.07 -9.41
N THR A 481 8.65 6.21 -9.28
CA THR A 481 8.63 4.83 -9.78
C THR A 481 8.52 3.83 -8.63
N ASP A 482 7.82 2.74 -8.89
CA ASP A 482 7.68 1.59 -8.00
C ASP A 482 8.12 0.36 -8.77
N ILE A 483 9.34 -0.11 -8.50
CA ILE A 483 10.03 -1.09 -9.33
C ILE A 483 10.49 -2.32 -8.55
N ALA A 484 10.52 -3.46 -9.21
CA ALA A 484 11.05 -4.70 -8.69
C ALA A 484 12.21 -5.15 -9.57
N LEU A 485 13.43 -5.16 -9.00
CA LEU A 485 14.62 -5.62 -9.68
C LEU A 485 14.62 -7.17 -9.74
N PRO A 486 15.23 -7.78 -10.77
CA PRO A 486 15.55 -9.20 -10.77
C PRO A 486 16.26 -9.63 -9.48
N ARG A 487 16.00 -10.85 -9.00
CA ARG A 487 16.59 -11.34 -7.74
C ARG A 487 18.12 -11.48 -7.81
N ASN A 488 18.65 -11.71 -9.01
CA ASN A 488 20.07 -11.77 -9.32
C ASN A 488 20.74 -10.43 -9.65
N ALA A 489 20.00 -9.32 -9.63
CA ALA A 489 20.57 -8.00 -9.89
C ALA A 489 21.68 -7.67 -8.89
N VAL A 490 22.81 -7.16 -9.38
CA VAL A 490 23.92 -6.65 -8.56
C VAL A 490 24.07 -5.14 -8.69
N ASP A 491 23.54 -4.57 -9.77
CA ASP A 491 23.54 -3.16 -10.15
C ASP A 491 22.33 -2.40 -9.59
N TRP A 492 21.92 -2.71 -8.35
CA TRP A 492 20.75 -2.10 -7.71
C TRP A 492 20.92 -0.58 -7.48
N ASN A 493 22.16 -0.13 -7.26
CA ASN A 493 22.50 1.29 -7.19
C ASN A 493 22.49 1.87 -8.60
N GLU A 494 21.36 2.48 -8.97
CA GLU A 494 21.09 2.93 -10.32
C GLU A 494 22.13 3.94 -10.83
N VAL A 495 22.57 3.71 -12.07
CA VAL A 495 23.26 4.70 -12.88
C VAL A 495 22.40 4.98 -14.11
N LEU A 496 21.73 6.14 -14.12
CA LEU A 496 20.95 6.57 -15.27
C LEU A 496 21.85 6.81 -16.49
N PRO A 497 21.39 6.47 -17.71
CA PRO A 497 21.99 6.94 -18.94
C PRO A 497 22.20 8.46 -18.94
N ILE A 498 23.30 8.93 -19.52
CA ILE A 498 23.71 10.35 -19.49
C ILE A 498 22.63 11.32 -20.01
N ASN A 499 21.80 10.88 -20.97
CA ASN A 499 20.68 11.66 -21.48
C ASN A 499 19.57 11.84 -20.43
N LEU A 500 19.27 10.82 -19.63
CA LEU A 500 18.30 10.91 -18.53
C LEU A 500 18.89 11.67 -17.34
N GLN A 501 20.14 11.40 -16.98
CA GLN A 501 20.80 12.04 -15.85
C GLN A 501 20.79 13.57 -15.96
N LYS A 502 21.02 14.13 -17.16
CA LYS A 502 20.99 15.59 -17.41
C LYS A 502 19.62 16.23 -17.23
N GLN A 503 18.55 15.45 -17.26
CA GLN A 503 17.17 15.92 -17.11
C GLN A 503 16.74 15.91 -15.63
N VAL A 504 17.46 15.19 -14.77
CA VAL A 504 17.11 15.02 -13.35
C VAL A 504 17.92 15.99 -12.50
N SER A 505 17.22 16.85 -11.76
CA SER A 505 17.84 17.74 -10.79
C SER A 505 18.23 17.01 -9.50
N LYS A 506 17.41 16.05 -9.04
CA LYS A 506 17.70 15.27 -7.83
C LYS A 506 16.99 13.93 -7.85
N THR A 507 17.62 12.92 -7.25
CA THR A 507 17.09 11.56 -7.09
C THR A 507 16.88 11.24 -5.62
N PHE A 508 15.83 10.50 -5.31
CA PHE A 508 15.61 9.94 -3.98
C PHE A 508 15.28 8.46 -4.08
N TYR A 509 16.05 7.63 -3.37
CA TYR A 509 15.88 6.18 -3.40
C TYR A 509 15.63 5.61 -2.00
N LEU A 510 14.57 4.83 -1.86
CA LEU A 510 14.27 4.02 -0.70
C LEU A 510 13.66 2.70 -1.16
N GLY A 511 13.56 1.70 -0.30
CA GLY A 511 12.95 0.43 -0.73
C GLY A 511 12.99 -0.70 0.28
N HIS A 512 12.40 -1.82 -0.12
CA HIS A 512 12.40 -3.10 0.58
C HIS A 512 13.57 -3.94 0.05
N PHE A 513 14.73 -3.75 0.66
CA PHE A 513 16.02 -4.11 0.07
C PHE A 513 16.15 -5.61 -0.22
N PHE A 514 15.77 -6.47 0.73
CA PHE A 514 15.87 -7.92 0.53
C PHE A 514 14.94 -8.43 -0.58
N CYS A 515 13.81 -7.76 -0.76
CA CYS A 515 12.84 -8.06 -1.81
C CYS A 515 13.24 -7.48 -3.17
N HIS A 516 14.31 -6.65 -3.23
CA HIS A 516 14.70 -5.90 -4.42
C HIS A 516 13.57 -5.01 -4.98
N VAL A 517 12.69 -4.52 -4.10
CA VAL A 517 11.66 -3.55 -4.45
C VAL A 517 12.15 -2.17 -4.07
N MET A 518 12.21 -1.27 -5.05
CA MET A 518 12.73 0.09 -4.89
C MET A 518 11.66 1.10 -5.28
N HIS A 519 11.53 2.14 -4.48
CA HIS A 519 10.81 3.35 -4.85
C HIS A 519 11.84 4.41 -5.21
N GLN A 520 11.85 4.80 -6.49
CA GLN A 520 12.80 5.76 -7.02
C GLN A 520 12.06 7.00 -7.51
N ASP A 521 12.40 8.13 -6.90
CA ASP A 521 11.77 9.41 -7.15
C ASP A 521 12.76 10.36 -7.83
N TYR A 522 12.31 11.01 -8.90
CA TYR A 522 13.11 11.87 -9.76
C TYR A 522 12.48 13.25 -9.79
N LEU A 523 13.21 14.24 -9.28
CA LEU A 523 12.89 15.66 -9.45
C LEU A 523 13.49 16.14 -10.76
N LEU A 524 12.66 16.43 -11.75
CA LEU A 524 13.11 16.89 -13.05
C LEU A 524 13.45 18.38 -13.05
N HIS A 525 14.26 18.82 -14.02
CA HIS A 525 14.42 20.25 -14.29
C HIS A 525 13.10 20.85 -14.86
N PRO A 526 12.79 22.13 -14.60
CA PRO A 526 11.52 22.76 -15.03
C PRO A 526 11.18 22.65 -16.52
N GLU A 527 12.20 22.62 -17.38
CA GLU A 527 12.09 22.58 -18.84
C GLU A 527 11.92 21.18 -19.44
N VAL A 528 11.96 20.13 -18.61
CA VAL A 528 11.95 18.74 -19.08
C VAL A 528 10.53 18.27 -19.39
N ASP A 529 10.35 17.64 -20.56
CA ASP A 529 9.14 16.89 -20.88
C ASP A 529 9.11 15.58 -20.08
N ALA A 530 8.33 15.58 -18.99
CA ALA A 530 8.21 14.45 -18.09
C ALA A 530 7.63 13.20 -18.77
N LYS A 531 6.77 13.33 -19.78
CA LYS A 531 6.22 12.19 -20.52
C LYS A 531 7.30 11.54 -21.38
N LYS A 532 8.12 12.34 -22.04
CA LYS A 532 9.26 11.83 -22.81
C LYS A 532 10.29 11.16 -21.89
N PHE A 533 10.64 11.81 -20.78
CA PHE A 533 11.53 11.25 -19.77
C PHE A 533 11.01 9.90 -19.24
N LYS A 534 9.71 9.84 -18.91
CA LYS A 534 9.01 8.63 -18.46
C LYS A 534 9.20 7.49 -19.45
N ASN A 535 8.92 7.72 -20.73
CA ASN A 535 9.02 6.68 -21.76
C ASN A 535 10.47 6.18 -21.94
N GLU A 536 11.45 7.08 -21.91
CA GLU A 536 12.87 6.72 -21.98
C GLU A 536 13.33 5.93 -20.73
N LEU A 537 12.84 6.28 -19.54
CA LEU A 537 13.11 5.58 -18.30
C LEU A 537 12.50 4.16 -18.30
N LEU A 538 11.27 4.01 -18.79
CA LEU A 538 10.65 2.68 -18.92
C LEU A 538 11.43 1.77 -19.88
N ALA A 539 11.84 2.30 -21.02
CA ALA A 539 12.68 1.56 -21.95
C ALA A 539 14.03 1.17 -21.32
N PHE A 540 14.56 1.97 -20.39
CA PHE A 540 15.74 1.63 -19.62
C PHE A 540 15.48 0.49 -18.62
N TYR A 541 14.34 0.52 -17.91
CA TYR A 541 13.93 -0.56 -17.01
C TYR A 541 13.67 -1.88 -17.73
N ASP A 542 13.00 -1.85 -18.88
CA ASP A 542 12.72 -3.04 -19.68
C ASP A 542 14.00 -3.76 -20.12
N ARG A 543 15.02 -3.00 -20.53
CA ARG A 543 16.34 -3.55 -20.89
C ARG A 543 17.03 -4.25 -19.71
N ARG A 544 16.70 -3.85 -18.48
CA ARG A 544 17.24 -4.42 -17.22
C ARG A 544 16.32 -5.49 -16.64
N ARG A 545 15.23 -5.86 -17.32
CA ARG A 545 14.21 -6.83 -16.85
C ARG A 545 13.59 -6.44 -15.50
N ILE A 546 13.51 -5.14 -15.26
CA ILE A 546 12.85 -4.59 -14.08
C ILE A 546 11.34 -4.63 -14.33
N GLU A 547 10.59 -5.17 -13.37
CA GLU A 547 9.12 -5.14 -13.43
C GLU A 547 8.57 -3.96 -12.66
N TYR A 548 7.44 -3.44 -13.13
CA TYR A 548 6.73 -2.31 -12.55
C TYR A 548 5.25 -2.36 -12.98
N PRO A 549 4.29 -2.07 -12.10
CA PRO A 549 4.45 -1.71 -10.68
C PRO A 549 4.79 -2.92 -9.78
N ALA A 550 5.50 -2.67 -8.69
CA ALA A 550 5.98 -3.70 -7.77
C ALA A 550 4.99 -4.01 -6.64
N GLU A 551 4.40 -2.99 -6.02
CA GLU A 551 3.41 -3.15 -4.94
C GLU A 551 2.25 -2.16 -4.98
N HIS A 552 2.36 -1.06 -5.72
CA HIS A 552 1.31 -0.03 -5.75
C HIS A 552 0.18 -0.28 -6.76
N ASN A 553 0.24 -1.40 -7.50
CA ASN A 553 -0.73 -1.81 -8.52
C ASN A 553 -0.81 -0.85 -9.73
N VAL A 554 -1.46 -1.31 -10.80
CA VAL A 554 -1.52 -0.62 -12.10
C VAL A 554 -2.50 0.57 -12.07
N VAL A 555 -2.10 1.70 -12.65
CA VAL A 555 -2.91 2.92 -12.87
C VAL A 555 -3.70 2.83 -14.20
N MET A 556 -4.45 3.86 -14.60
CA MET A 556 -4.74 4.21 -16.00
C MET A 556 -3.92 5.46 -16.38
N SER A 557 -3.27 5.49 -17.55
CA SER A 557 -2.34 6.54 -18.00
C SER A 557 -2.81 8.00 -17.81
N ILE A 558 -1.96 8.88 -17.29
CA ILE A 558 -2.27 10.28 -16.94
C ILE A 558 -2.03 11.28 -18.11
N PRO A 559 -2.92 12.25 -18.41
CA PRO A 559 -2.57 13.48 -19.13
C PRO A 559 -2.39 14.74 -18.25
N GLN A 560 -1.33 15.51 -18.59
CA GLN A 560 -0.98 16.94 -18.48
C GLN A 560 -1.32 17.85 -17.27
N ASN A 561 -2.28 17.58 -16.38
CA ASN A 561 -2.69 18.58 -15.37
C ASN A 561 -2.34 18.24 -13.91
N LEU A 562 -1.46 17.27 -13.67
CA LEU A 562 -1.00 16.86 -12.34
C LEU A 562 0.52 16.90 -12.27
N HIS A 563 1.06 17.51 -11.21
CA HIS A 563 2.50 17.63 -10.95
C HIS A 563 3.21 16.30 -10.57
N TYR A 564 2.55 15.16 -10.80
CA TYR A 564 3.01 13.82 -10.43
C TYR A 564 2.64 12.78 -11.50
N ILE A 565 3.63 12.01 -11.98
CA ILE A 565 3.43 10.93 -12.95
C ILE A 565 3.89 9.58 -12.37
N LEU A 566 2.99 8.59 -12.38
CA LEU A 566 3.25 7.18 -11.99
C LEU A 566 3.35 6.25 -13.20
N PHE A 567 4.07 5.13 -13.05
CA PHE A 567 4.54 4.25 -14.14
C PHE A 567 3.75 2.95 -14.30
N ILE A 568 3.64 2.48 -15.56
CA ILE A 568 2.94 1.25 -15.95
C ILE A 568 3.58 0.69 -17.22
N LYS A 569 3.72 -0.64 -17.29
CA LYS A 569 4.08 -1.40 -18.49
C LYS A 569 2.79 -1.69 -19.28
N ASN A 570 2.71 -1.23 -20.53
CA ASN A 570 1.54 -1.45 -21.39
C ASN A 570 1.37 -2.92 -21.77
#